data_AF-A0A3B9ARH7-F1
#
_entry.id   AF-A0A3B9ARH7-F1
#
_cell.length_a   1.000
_cell.length_b   1.000
_cell.length_c   1.000
_cell.angle_alpha   90.00
_cell.angle_beta   90.00
_cell.angle_gamma   90.00
#
_symmetry.space_group_name_H-M   'P 1'
#
loop_
_entity.id
_entity.type
_entity.pdbx_description
1 polymer ?
#
loop_
_entity_poly.entity_id
_entity_poly.type
_entity_poly.pdbx_seq_one_letter_code
_entity_poly.pdbx_strand_id
1 'polypeptide(L)'
;MFPKTLFLALYVFGASFSAQAQPGHFTYRDTFCNNQTVLVVNQFFSASNPNGTIILPGAAQGGIDSIIHVELTFFPVMEAFLTQTLCEGDTLWVNGTAYHAGNYIGEEFIDNGSVNGCDSIIHIQLTFRKVVHLYNPAICEGDSVIINGHTYTAFDREGIEVIPNGACDSILMVQLTPIPIPFSVFTDTLCPGGSIEINGITYDEDNRVGFELLKNAGANGCDSLVQVSISFRELYVYIGEDRDIIKGDTICIREYSNLTPVSMSWSPTPPCADSSCLDPCIMPLNSVSFTITVEDITGCVLTDDIRIRVSNKNRVYAPTVFNPDADFPNNRFFLGADNGVRTIRRMFIADRWGELLFDVTDISPDLPDFGWDGTFNGQVMHIDTYVFWAELERIDGTTFIETGSFALIR
;
A
#
# COMPACT_ATOMS: atom_id res chain seq x y z
N MET A 1 -53.95 -59.05 -2.96
CA MET A 1 -54.89 -59.55 -1.93
C MET A 1 -55.84 -60.53 -2.59
N PHE A 2 -56.00 -61.74 -2.04
CA PHE A 2 -56.97 -62.72 -2.55
C PHE A 2 -58.40 -62.15 -2.48
N PRO A 3 -59.27 -62.36 -3.49
CA PRO A 3 -60.64 -61.86 -3.46
C PRO A 3 -61.40 -62.49 -2.29
N LYS A 4 -61.87 -61.65 -1.35
CA LYS A 4 -62.78 -62.08 -0.29
C LYS A 4 -64.09 -62.54 -0.95
N THR A 5 -64.24 -63.85 -1.10
CA THR A 5 -65.43 -64.44 -1.72
C THR A 5 -66.55 -64.48 -0.68
N LEU A 6 -67.61 -63.70 -0.87
CA LEU A 6 -68.79 -63.74 -0.03
C LEU A 6 -69.76 -64.81 -0.60
N PHE A 7 -70.10 -65.83 0.19
CA PHE A 7 -71.04 -66.88 -0.20
C PHE A 7 -72.44 -66.58 0.36
N LEU A 8 -73.45 -66.52 -0.51
CA LEU A 8 -74.85 -66.37 -0.12
C LEU A 8 -75.65 -67.61 -0.55
N ALA A 9 -76.21 -68.35 0.40
CA ALA A 9 -77.09 -69.49 0.13
C ALA A 9 -78.57 -69.08 0.28
N LEU A 10 -79.34 -69.12 -0.81
CA LEU A 10 -80.80 -68.96 -0.76
C LEU A 10 -81.47 -70.31 -0.54
N TYR A 11 -82.35 -70.42 0.45
CA TYR A 11 -83.23 -71.57 0.66
C TYR A 11 -84.57 -71.36 -0.05
N VAL A 12 -85.03 -72.34 -0.84
CA VAL A 12 -86.34 -72.33 -1.50
C VAL A 12 -87.32 -73.18 -0.71
N PHE A 13 -88.43 -72.58 -0.24
CA PHE A 13 -89.54 -73.30 0.41
C PHE A 13 -90.56 -73.77 -0.63
N GLY A 14 -91.01 -75.03 -0.53
CA GLY A 14 -92.05 -75.61 -1.38
C GLY A 14 -93.44 -75.53 -0.75
N ALA A 15 -94.44 -75.13 -1.54
CA ALA A 15 -95.86 -75.30 -1.22
C ALA A 15 -96.66 -75.63 -2.49
N SER A 16 -97.60 -76.56 -2.39
CA SER A 16 -98.41 -77.16 -3.46
C SER A 16 -99.84 -76.63 -3.48
N PHE A 17 -100.31 -76.13 -4.63
CA PHE A 17 -101.54 -76.54 -5.35
C PHE A 17 -101.70 -75.73 -6.66
N SER A 18 -102.38 -76.34 -7.62
CA SER A 18 -102.46 -76.03 -9.04
C SER A 18 -102.99 -74.63 -9.42
N ALA A 19 -102.12 -73.78 -9.96
CA ALA A 19 -102.41 -72.77 -10.98
C ALA A 19 -101.10 -72.42 -11.70
N GLN A 20 -101.07 -72.58 -13.02
CA GLN A 20 -100.05 -72.14 -14.00
C GLN A 20 -98.62 -71.92 -13.46
N ALA A 21 -97.76 -72.96 -13.58
CA ALA A 21 -96.35 -72.85 -13.25
C ALA A 21 -95.69 -71.77 -14.14
N GLN A 22 -95.23 -70.68 -13.51
CA GLN A 22 -94.46 -69.62 -14.17
C GLN A 22 -92.99 -69.70 -13.75
N PRO A 23 -92.04 -69.44 -14.66
CA PRO A 23 -90.64 -69.25 -14.28
C PRO A 23 -90.53 -68.15 -13.23
N GLY A 24 -89.80 -68.40 -12.15
CA GLY A 24 -89.47 -67.35 -11.19
C GLY A 24 -88.44 -66.41 -11.82
N HIS A 25 -88.80 -65.15 -12.05
CA HIS A 25 -87.84 -64.09 -12.41
C HIS A 25 -87.48 -63.30 -11.16
N PHE A 26 -86.19 -63.26 -10.85
CA PHE A 26 -85.66 -62.46 -9.75
C PHE A 26 -84.54 -61.57 -10.25
N THR A 27 -84.52 -60.31 -9.81
CA THR A 27 -83.41 -59.40 -10.11
C THR A 27 -82.61 -59.16 -8.85
N TYR A 28 -81.33 -59.53 -8.85
CA TYR A 28 -80.41 -59.23 -7.76
C TYR A 28 -79.65 -57.94 -8.08
N ARG A 29 -79.84 -56.92 -7.24
CA ARG A 29 -79.14 -55.64 -7.32
C ARG A 29 -78.44 -55.38 -6.00
N ASP A 30 -77.17 -55.05 -6.07
CA ASP A 30 -76.38 -54.60 -4.93
C ASP A 30 -75.19 -53.78 -5.42
N THR A 31 -74.50 -53.10 -4.50
CA THR A 31 -73.34 -52.28 -4.82
C THR A 31 -72.12 -52.76 -4.05
N PHE A 32 -71.03 -53.04 -4.76
CA PHE A 32 -69.78 -53.58 -4.20
C PHE A 32 -68.59 -52.66 -4.48
N CYS A 33 -67.44 -52.92 -3.85
CA CYS A 33 -66.22 -52.18 -4.16
C CYS A 33 -65.58 -52.68 -5.45
N ASN A 34 -64.98 -51.81 -6.25
CA ASN A 34 -64.47 -52.11 -7.60
C ASN A 34 -63.55 -53.35 -7.69
N ASN A 35 -62.83 -53.67 -6.62
CA ASN A 35 -61.90 -54.81 -6.54
C ASN A 35 -62.55 -56.12 -6.05
N GLN A 36 -63.83 -56.12 -5.72
CA GLN A 36 -64.55 -57.29 -5.23
C GLN A 36 -65.06 -58.15 -6.38
N THR A 37 -65.08 -59.46 -6.15
CA THR A 37 -65.73 -60.44 -7.02
C THR A 37 -66.80 -61.16 -6.23
N VAL A 38 -68.01 -61.21 -6.77
CA VAL A 38 -69.20 -61.75 -6.11
C VAL A 38 -69.62 -63.01 -6.83
N LEU A 39 -69.72 -64.12 -6.10
CA LEU A 39 -70.28 -65.36 -6.63
C LEU A 39 -71.78 -65.36 -6.39
N VAL A 40 -72.55 -65.25 -7.47
CA VAL A 40 -74.00 -65.46 -7.40
C VAL A 40 -74.25 -66.88 -7.89
N VAL A 41 -74.68 -67.77 -6.99
CA VAL A 41 -74.91 -69.21 -7.22
C VAL A 41 -73.68 -69.97 -7.75
N ASN A 42 -73.40 -69.86 -9.04
CA ASN A 42 -72.33 -70.55 -9.75
C ASN A 42 -71.56 -69.65 -10.74
N GLN A 43 -71.91 -68.36 -10.85
CA GLN A 43 -71.25 -67.41 -11.74
C GLN A 43 -70.64 -66.24 -10.96
N PHE A 44 -69.42 -65.87 -11.34
CA PHE A 44 -68.69 -64.75 -10.74
C PHE A 44 -68.95 -63.45 -11.50
N PHE A 45 -69.29 -62.41 -10.74
CA PHE A 45 -69.50 -61.04 -11.20
C PHE A 45 -68.47 -60.11 -10.56
N SER A 46 -67.99 -59.14 -11.32
CA SER A 46 -66.98 -58.15 -10.97
C SER A 46 -67.30 -56.84 -11.68
N ALA A 47 -66.57 -55.77 -11.38
CA ALA A 47 -66.71 -54.49 -12.09
C ALA A 47 -66.56 -54.61 -13.62
N SER A 48 -65.78 -55.59 -14.10
CA SER A 48 -65.59 -55.84 -15.54
C SER A 48 -66.76 -56.58 -16.21
N ASN A 49 -67.59 -57.28 -15.41
CA ASN A 49 -68.76 -58.02 -15.86
C ASN A 49 -69.91 -57.86 -14.83
N PRO A 50 -70.47 -56.65 -14.66
CA PRO A 50 -71.37 -56.36 -13.55
C PRO A 50 -72.77 -56.94 -13.73
N ASN A 51 -73.13 -57.36 -14.95
CA ASN A 51 -74.45 -57.84 -15.31
C ASN A 51 -74.39 -59.24 -15.91
N GLY A 52 -75.45 -60.03 -15.70
CA GLY A 52 -75.64 -61.31 -16.38
C GLY A 52 -76.91 -62.01 -15.98
N THR A 53 -77.08 -63.25 -16.42
CA THR A 53 -78.30 -64.03 -16.16
C THR A 53 -77.93 -65.46 -15.79
N ILE A 54 -78.44 -65.92 -14.66
CA ILE A 54 -78.24 -67.28 -14.16
C ILE A 54 -79.56 -68.02 -14.27
N ILE A 55 -79.51 -69.20 -14.88
CA ILE A 55 -80.63 -70.11 -14.97
C ILE A 55 -80.46 -71.17 -13.89
N LEU A 56 -81.49 -71.38 -13.08
CA LEU A 56 -81.57 -72.42 -12.05
C LEU A 56 -82.48 -73.54 -12.53
N PRO A 57 -81.92 -74.65 -13.05
CA PRO A 57 -82.72 -75.68 -13.70
C PRO A 57 -83.67 -76.37 -12.73
N GLY A 58 -84.95 -76.45 -13.07
CA GLY A 58 -85.97 -77.12 -12.27
C GLY A 58 -86.25 -76.54 -10.87
N ALA A 59 -85.78 -75.33 -10.58
CA ALA A 59 -85.90 -74.71 -9.26
C ALA A 59 -87.31 -74.17 -8.95
N ALA A 60 -88.19 -74.01 -9.95
CA ALA A 60 -89.58 -73.62 -9.77
C ALA A 60 -90.53 -74.83 -9.68
N GLN A 61 -91.73 -74.58 -9.15
CA GLN A 61 -92.78 -75.60 -9.01
C GLN A 61 -93.10 -76.25 -10.36
N GLY A 62 -93.02 -77.58 -10.43
CA GLY A 62 -93.25 -78.35 -11.66
C GLY A 62 -92.00 -78.64 -12.49
N GLY A 63 -90.80 -78.33 -11.99
CA GLY A 63 -89.53 -78.63 -12.68
C GLY A 63 -89.18 -77.64 -13.78
N ILE A 64 -89.73 -76.42 -13.73
CA ILE A 64 -89.41 -75.33 -14.65
C ILE A 64 -88.20 -74.55 -14.11
N ASP A 65 -87.38 -74.03 -15.00
CA ASP A 65 -86.20 -73.23 -14.66
C ASP A 65 -86.61 -71.86 -14.10
N SER A 66 -85.86 -71.38 -13.10
CA SER A 66 -85.95 -69.99 -12.63
C SER A 66 -84.79 -69.17 -13.19
N ILE A 67 -85.01 -67.88 -13.42
CA ILE A 67 -84.02 -66.98 -14.00
C ILE A 67 -83.69 -65.86 -13.00
N ILE A 68 -82.40 -65.72 -12.68
CA ILE A 68 -81.87 -64.60 -11.90
C ILE A 68 -81.18 -63.64 -12.85
N HIS A 69 -81.70 -62.42 -12.97
CA HIS A 69 -80.99 -61.30 -13.61
C HIS A 69 -80.10 -60.63 -12.56
N VAL A 70 -78.79 -60.65 -12.78
CA VAL A 70 -77.82 -60.01 -11.90
C VAL A 70 -77.49 -58.65 -12.49
N GLU A 71 -77.66 -57.59 -11.71
CA GLU A 71 -77.31 -56.22 -12.07
C GLU A 71 -76.58 -55.55 -10.90
N LEU A 72 -75.26 -55.67 -10.87
CA LEU A 72 -74.41 -55.11 -9.82
C LEU A 72 -73.88 -53.74 -10.21
N THR A 73 -73.66 -52.89 -9.22
CA THR A 73 -72.94 -51.62 -9.39
C THR A 73 -71.66 -51.65 -8.55
N PHE A 74 -70.64 -50.92 -8.96
CA PHE A 74 -69.36 -50.90 -8.27
C PHE A 74 -68.96 -49.46 -7.95
N PHE A 75 -68.63 -49.18 -6.68
CA PHE A 75 -68.11 -47.87 -6.30
C PHE A 75 -66.72 -47.69 -6.90
N PRO A 76 -66.43 -46.55 -7.57
CA PRO A 76 -65.09 -46.25 -8.04
C PRO A 76 -64.13 -46.14 -6.84
N VAL A 77 -62.86 -46.44 -7.07
CA VAL A 77 -61.83 -46.18 -6.06
C VAL A 77 -61.75 -44.67 -5.79
N MET A 78 -61.69 -44.27 -4.52
CA MET A 78 -61.52 -42.88 -4.15
C MET A 78 -60.03 -42.51 -4.21
N GLU A 79 -59.68 -41.49 -4.98
CA GLU A 79 -58.31 -40.99 -5.10
C GLU A 79 -58.17 -39.60 -4.47
N ALA A 80 -57.11 -39.40 -3.70
CA ALA A 80 -56.74 -38.12 -3.11
C ALA A 80 -55.27 -37.80 -3.41
N PHE A 81 -54.92 -36.50 -3.43
CA PHE A 81 -53.54 -36.05 -3.61
C PHE A 81 -53.06 -35.35 -2.34
N LEU A 82 -51.92 -35.80 -1.80
CA LEU A 82 -51.20 -35.09 -0.75
C LEU A 82 -49.99 -34.38 -1.34
N THR A 83 -50.15 -33.07 -1.54
CA THR A 83 -49.08 -32.18 -1.99
C THR A 83 -48.70 -31.22 -0.87
N GLN A 84 -47.45 -31.32 -0.42
CA GLN A 84 -46.91 -30.45 0.63
C GLN A 84 -45.44 -30.12 0.34
N THR A 85 -44.99 -28.94 0.76
CA THR A 85 -43.58 -28.58 0.80
C THR A 85 -43.04 -28.81 2.21
N LEU A 86 -41.96 -29.60 2.33
CA LEU A 86 -41.24 -29.89 3.58
C LEU A 86 -39.81 -29.33 3.51
N CYS A 87 -39.12 -29.25 4.65
CA CYS A 87 -37.71 -28.85 4.67
C CYS A 87 -36.82 -30.06 4.29
N GLU A 88 -35.70 -29.81 3.62
CA GLU A 88 -34.72 -30.86 3.32
C GLU A 88 -34.18 -31.48 4.63
N GLY A 89 -34.42 -32.79 4.83
CA GLY A 89 -34.13 -33.50 6.08
C GLY A 89 -35.37 -33.97 6.85
N ASP A 90 -36.54 -33.38 6.57
CA ASP A 90 -37.80 -33.81 7.18
C ASP A 90 -38.28 -35.16 6.64
N THR A 91 -39.05 -35.86 7.46
CA THR A 91 -39.74 -37.09 7.08
C THR A 91 -41.21 -37.00 7.45
N LEU A 92 -42.09 -37.12 6.47
CA LEU A 92 -43.52 -37.28 6.65
C LEU A 92 -43.86 -38.77 6.64
N TRP A 93 -44.51 -39.25 7.69
CA TRP A 93 -44.97 -40.63 7.77
C TRP A 93 -46.44 -40.72 7.37
N VAL A 94 -46.74 -41.48 6.32
CA VAL A 94 -48.11 -41.77 5.89
C VAL A 94 -48.29 -43.28 5.94
N ASN A 95 -49.25 -43.75 6.75
CA ASN A 95 -49.59 -45.18 6.88
C ASN A 95 -48.39 -46.11 7.19
N GLY A 96 -47.37 -45.59 7.88
CA GLY A 96 -46.15 -46.32 8.22
C GLY A 96 -45.03 -46.24 7.18
N THR A 97 -45.26 -45.66 6.00
CA THR A 97 -44.23 -45.38 5.00
C THR A 97 -43.61 -44.00 5.25
N ALA A 98 -42.28 -43.93 5.20
CA ALA A 98 -41.51 -42.70 5.37
C ALA A 98 -41.30 -41.99 4.02
N TYR A 99 -41.87 -40.80 3.89
CA TYR A 99 -41.65 -39.90 2.76
C TYR A 99 -40.68 -38.78 3.13
N HIS A 100 -39.58 -38.68 2.39
CA HIS A 100 -38.44 -37.80 2.63
C HIS A 100 -37.80 -37.40 1.29
N ALA A 101 -36.76 -36.57 1.27
CA ALA A 101 -36.17 -36.07 0.02
C ALA A 101 -35.67 -37.16 -0.95
N GLY A 102 -35.37 -38.38 -0.45
CA GLY A 102 -35.02 -39.55 -1.27
C GLY A 102 -36.21 -40.42 -1.71
N ASN A 103 -37.40 -40.22 -1.13
CA ASN A 103 -38.64 -40.95 -1.39
C ASN A 103 -39.83 -40.00 -1.22
N TYR A 104 -40.13 -39.18 -2.23
CA TYR A 104 -41.04 -38.03 -2.13
C TYR A 104 -42.28 -38.15 -3.02
N ILE A 105 -42.37 -39.22 -3.81
CA ILE A 105 -43.54 -39.57 -4.62
C ILE A 105 -43.91 -41.02 -4.31
N GLY A 106 -45.19 -41.31 -4.17
CA GLY A 106 -45.67 -42.68 -3.99
C GLY A 106 -47.19 -42.76 -3.84
N GLU A 107 -47.70 -43.95 -3.59
CA GLU A 107 -49.13 -44.19 -3.39
C GLU A 107 -49.35 -44.94 -2.08
N GLU A 108 -50.31 -44.49 -1.28
CA GLU A 108 -50.73 -45.17 -0.05
C GLU A 108 -52.14 -45.73 -0.20
N PHE A 109 -52.30 -47.01 0.08
CA PHE A 109 -53.58 -47.70 0.04
C PHE A 109 -54.21 -47.72 1.42
N ILE A 110 -55.43 -47.21 1.53
CA ILE A 110 -56.21 -47.21 2.78
C ILE A 110 -57.37 -48.20 2.62
N ASP A 111 -57.23 -49.34 3.30
CA ASP A 111 -58.25 -50.37 3.37
C ASP A 111 -59.52 -49.84 4.08
N ASN A 112 -60.69 -49.99 3.44
CA ASN A 112 -61.97 -49.46 3.92
C ASN A 112 -61.99 -47.94 4.20
N GLY A 113 -61.12 -47.15 3.55
CA GLY A 113 -60.92 -45.73 3.86
C GLY A 113 -62.04 -44.77 3.47
N SER A 114 -63.04 -45.21 2.70
CA SER A 114 -64.12 -44.35 2.17
C SER A 114 -65.52 -44.72 2.71
N VAL A 115 -66.52 -43.92 2.31
CA VAL A 115 -67.95 -44.15 2.60
C VAL A 115 -68.32 -45.58 2.17
N ASN A 116 -69.03 -46.31 3.02
CA ASN A 116 -69.44 -47.71 2.82
C ASN A 116 -68.29 -48.77 2.82
N GLY A 117 -67.08 -48.40 3.24
CA GLY A 117 -66.00 -49.37 3.49
C GLY A 117 -65.24 -49.82 2.25
N CYS A 118 -65.20 -49.00 1.18
CA CYS A 118 -64.32 -49.26 0.04
C CYS A 118 -62.93 -48.67 0.22
N ASP A 119 -61.96 -49.29 -0.45
CA ASP A 119 -60.55 -48.91 -0.40
C ASP A 119 -60.31 -47.56 -1.09
N SER A 120 -59.30 -46.82 -0.62
CA SER A 120 -58.92 -45.51 -1.14
C SER A 120 -57.42 -45.46 -1.44
N ILE A 121 -57.01 -44.58 -2.36
CA ILE A 121 -55.61 -44.37 -2.73
C ILE A 121 -55.26 -42.91 -2.47
N ILE A 122 -54.14 -42.67 -1.78
CA ILE A 122 -53.55 -41.34 -1.63
C ILE A 122 -52.28 -41.28 -2.48
N HIS A 123 -52.30 -40.42 -3.48
CA HIS A 123 -51.13 -40.04 -4.28
C HIS A 123 -50.30 -39.03 -3.51
N ILE A 124 -49.10 -39.43 -3.10
CA ILE A 124 -48.14 -38.59 -2.42
C ILE A 124 -47.25 -37.91 -3.46
N GLN A 125 -47.18 -36.58 -3.42
CA GLN A 125 -46.23 -35.81 -4.21
C GLN A 125 -45.73 -34.62 -3.39
N LEU A 126 -44.59 -34.82 -2.73
CA LEU A 126 -43.97 -33.82 -1.86
C LEU A 126 -42.91 -33.02 -2.60
N THR A 127 -42.67 -31.80 -2.14
CA THR A 127 -41.54 -30.96 -2.56
C THR A 127 -40.67 -30.62 -1.37
N PHE A 128 -39.36 -30.51 -1.56
CA PHE A 128 -38.41 -30.23 -0.49
C PHE A 128 -37.72 -28.90 -0.74
N ARG A 129 -37.83 -27.98 0.22
CA ARG A 129 -37.12 -26.70 0.18
C ARG A 129 -35.70 -26.91 0.71
N LYS A 130 -34.72 -26.74 -0.17
CA LYS A 130 -33.32 -26.62 0.21
C LYS A 130 -33.12 -25.35 1.03
N VAL A 131 -32.62 -25.51 2.24
CA VAL A 131 -32.37 -24.40 3.17
C VAL A 131 -30.94 -23.87 3.09
N VAL A 132 -30.08 -24.47 2.27
CA VAL A 132 -28.66 -24.15 2.22
C VAL A 132 -28.34 -23.11 1.14
N HIS A 133 -27.83 -21.95 1.54
CA HIS A 133 -27.32 -20.91 0.65
C HIS A 133 -25.82 -20.70 0.90
N LEU A 134 -25.03 -20.54 -0.17
CA LEU A 134 -23.59 -20.23 -0.08
C LEU A 134 -23.38 -18.72 -0.24
N TYR A 135 -22.73 -18.08 0.72
CA TYR A 135 -22.30 -16.70 0.66
C TYR A 135 -20.78 -16.64 0.52
N ASN A 136 -20.30 -16.29 -0.67
CA ASN A 136 -18.88 -16.36 -1.03
C ASN A 136 -18.32 -15.11 -1.73
N PRO A 137 -18.58 -13.88 -1.25
CA PRO A 137 -17.92 -12.71 -1.82
C PRO A 137 -16.42 -12.69 -1.51
N ALA A 138 -15.70 -11.94 -2.33
CA ALA A 138 -14.34 -11.55 -2.00
C ALA A 138 -14.34 -10.40 -0.98
N ILE A 139 -13.39 -10.40 -0.05
CA ILE A 139 -13.26 -9.39 1.00
C ILE A 139 -11.82 -8.90 1.08
N CYS A 140 -11.59 -7.60 1.27
CA CYS A 140 -10.25 -7.07 1.44
C CYS A 140 -9.65 -7.50 2.78
N GLU A 141 -8.35 -7.77 2.83
CA GLU A 141 -7.65 -7.96 4.11
C GLU A 141 -7.77 -6.70 4.99
N GLY A 142 -8.31 -6.86 6.21
CA GLY A 142 -8.61 -5.76 7.13
C GLY A 142 -10.09 -5.39 7.20
N ASP A 143 -10.89 -5.76 6.21
CA ASP A 143 -12.34 -5.55 6.22
C ASP A 143 -13.09 -6.63 7.01
N SER A 144 -14.36 -6.33 7.31
CA SER A 144 -15.27 -7.28 7.95
C SER A 144 -16.67 -7.20 7.35
N VAL A 145 -17.38 -8.33 7.38
CA VAL A 145 -18.80 -8.43 7.03
C VAL A 145 -19.54 -8.99 8.23
N ILE A 146 -20.65 -8.36 8.60
CA ILE A 146 -21.50 -8.81 9.70
C ILE A 146 -22.69 -9.56 9.11
N ILE A 147 -22.86 -10.81 9.53
CA ILE A 147 -23.97 -11.69 9.11
C ILE A 147 -24.61 -12.21 10.38
N ASN A 148 -25.91 -11.95 10.56
CA ASN A 148 -26.68 -12.41 11.73
C ASN A 148 -26.04 -12.05 13.10
N GLY A 149 -25.28 -10.94 13.14
CA GLY A 149 -24.55 -10.50 14.34
C GLY A 149 -23.18 -11.14 14.53
N HIS A 150 -22.81 -12.14 13.73
CA HIS A 150 -21.45 -12.67 13.67
C HIS A 150 -20.58 -11.85 12.71
N THR A 151 -19.37 -11.52 13.12
CA THR A 151 -18.41 -10.74 12.32
C THR A 151 -17.42 -11.69 11.64
N TYR A 152 -17.48 -11.75 10.32
CA TYR A 152 -16.52 -12.49 9.50
C TYR A 152 -15.43 -11.57 8.97
N THR A 153 -14.21 -12.08 8.90
CA THR A 153 -13.01 -11.34 8.46
C THR A 153 -12.17 -12.20 7.52
N ALA A 154 -11.07 -11.67 6.99
CA ALA A 154 -10.09 -12.47 6.25
C ALA A 154 -9.49 -13.64 7.07
N PHE A 155 -9.39 -13.49 8.40
CA PHE A 155 -8.88 -14.51 9.32
C PHE A 155 -9.97 -15.49 9.78
N ASP A 156 -11.21 -15.04 9.81
CA ASP A 156 -12.40 -15.82 10.18
C ASP A 156 -13.39 -15.81 9.02
N ARG A 157 -13.08 -16.64 8.02
CA ARG A 157 -13.66 -16.57 6.66
C ARG A 157 -14.73 -17.62 6.38
N GLU A 158 -14.91 -18.59 7.27
CA GLU A 158 -15.79 -19.74 7.08
C GLU A 158 -16.71 -19.90 8.28
N GLY A 159 -17.99 -20.20 8.04
CA GLY A 159 -18.94 -20.41 9.11
C GLY A 159 -20.32 -20.81 8.62
N ILE A 160 -21.20 -21.09 9.58
CA ILE A 160 -22.58 -21.48 9.29
C ILE A 160 -23.49 -20.58 10.12
N GLU A 161 -24.36 -19.83 9.45
CA GLU A 161 -25.40 -19.02 10.07
C GLU A 161 -26.77 -19.66 9.89
N VAL A 162 -27.55 -19.71 10.96
CA VAL A 162 -28.94 -20.17 10.92
C VAL A 162 -29.84 -18.95 10.94
N ILE A 163 -30.55 -18.71 9.84
CA ILE A 163 -31.49 -17.61 9.68
C ILE A 163 -32.89 -18.13 10.00
N PRO A 164 -33.50 -17.76 11.14
CA PRO A 164 -34.81 -18.25 11.52
C PRO A 164 -35.87 -17.71 10.55
N ASN A 165 -36.60 -18.60 9.89
CA ASN A 165 -37.72 -18.22 8.99
C ASN A 165 -39.02 -18.96 9.35
N GLY A 166 -39.16 -19.31 10.63
CA GLY A 166 -40.34 -19.92 11.22
C GLY A 166 -40.47 -21.42 10.92
N ALA A 167 -40.72 -21.79 9.66
CA ALA A 167 -41.06 -23.17 9.29
C ALA A 167 -39.87 -23.98 8.73
N CYS A 168 -38.94 -23.33 8.02
CA CYS A 168 -37.67 -23.89 7.62
C CYS A 168 -36.60 -22.84 7.89
N ASP A 169 -35.69 -23.11 8.83
CA ASP A 169 -34.56 -22.22 9.06
C ASP A 169 -33.59 -22.32 7.88
N SER A 170 -33.20 -21.18 7.31
CA SER A 170 -32.22 -21.17 6.23
C SER A 170 -30.82 -21.30 6.83
N ILE A 171 -30.03 -22.22 6.32
CA ILE A 171 -28.62 -22.38 6.65
C ILE A 171 -27.80 -21.61 5.63
N LEU A 172 -27.09 -20.57 6.07
CA LEU A 172 -26.15 -19.83 5.24
C LEU A 172 -24.74 -20.34 5.51
N MET A 173 -24.13 -21.00 4.54
CA MET A 173 -22.70 -21.30 4.58
C MET A 173 -21.92 -20.07 4.12
N VAL A 174 -21.10 -19.53 5.00
CA VAL A 174 -20.20 -18.40 4.73
C VAL A 174 -18.86 -18.97 4.30
N GLN A 175 -18.34 -18.50 3.17
CA GLN A 175 -17.02 -18.86 2.66
C GLN A 175 -16.40 -17.66 1.94
N LEU A 176 -15.74 -16.77 2.68
CA LEU A 176 -15.14 -15.55 2.14
C LEU A 176 -13.83 -15.86 1.41
N THR A 177 -13.56 -15.11 0.33
CA THR A 177 -12.29 -15.16 -0.38
C THR A 177 -11.47 -13.90 -0.06
N PRO A 178 -10.42 -13.98 0.78
CA PRO A 178 -9.61 -12.82 1.12
C PRO A 178 -8.80 -12.33 -0.09
N ILE A 179 -8.82 -11.02 -0.33
CA ILE A 179 -7.98 -10.32 -1.28
C ILE A 179 -6.81 -9.74 -0.49
N PRO A 180 -5.58 -10.24 -0.70
CA PRO A 180 -4.41 -9.75 0.01
C PRO A 180 -4.12 -8.30 -0.40
N ILE A 181 -3.54 -7.53 0.53
CA ILE A 181 -3.12 -6.17 0.23
C ILE A 181 -1.99 -6.23 -0.82
N PRO A 182 -2.18 -5.70 -2.04
CA PRO A 182 -1.11 -5.65 -3.02
C PRO A 182 0.03 -4.78 -2.50
N PHE A 183 1.25 -5.32 -2.59
CA PHE A 183 2.47 -4.68 -2.11
C PHE A 183 3.34 -4.25 -3.30
N SER A 184 3.79 -3.00 -3.31
CA SER A 184 4.77 -2.50 -4.27
C SER A 184 5.86 -1.69 -3.58
N VAL A 185 6.97 -1.50 -4.29
CA VAL A 185 8.08 -0.68 -3.81
C VAL A 185 8.26 0.50 -4.76
N PHE A 186 8.24 1.71 -4.20
CA PHE A 186 8.63 2.93 -4.87
C PHE A 186 10.05 3.28 -4.47
N THR A 187 10.94 3.40 -5.45
CA THR A 187 12.34 3.78 -5.25
C THR A 187 12.67 5.00 -6.07
N ASP A 188 13.37 5.94 -5.48
CA ASP A 188 13.94 7.10 -6.18
C ASP A 188 15.30 7.45 -5.58
N THR A 189 16.12 8.17 -6.35
CA THR A 189 17.43 8.67 -5.90
C THR A 189 17.51 10.18 -6.01
N LEU A 190 17.50 10.86 -4.86
CA LEU A 190 17.49 12.32 -4.77
C LEU A 190 18.90 12.92 -4.63
N CYS A 191 19.01 14.22 -4.87
CA CYS A 191 20.21 15.01 -4.60
C CYS A 191 20.45 15.18 -3.09
N PRO A 192 21.69 15.47 -2.64
CA PRO A 192 21.96 15.82 -1.24
C PRO A 192 21.04 16.93 -0.74
N GLY A 193 20.46 16.76 0.44
CA GLY A 193 19.49 17.70 1.02
C GLY A 193 18.14 17.80 0.30
N GLY A 194 17.89 16.95 -0.71
CA GLY A 194 16.61 16.88 -1.40
C GLY A 194 15.51 16.23 -0.54
N SER A 195 14.26 16.40 -0.96
CA SER A 195 13.12 15.71 -0.34
C SER A 195 11.99 15.50 -1.33
N ILE A 196 11.12 14.53 -1.03
CA ILE A 196 9.86 14.29 -1.74
C ILE A 196 8.74 14.13 -0.72
N GLU A 197 7.57 14.69 -1.00
CA GLU A 197 6.38 14.53 -0.17
C GLU A 197 5.42 13.55 -0.84
N ILE A 198 5.04 12.49 -0.11
CA ILE A 198 4.06 11.49 -0.55
C ILE A 198 2.99 11.43 0.53
N ASN A 199 1.74 11.72 0.16
CA ASN A 199 0.57 11.74 1.08
C ASN A 199 0.75 12.55 2.37
N GLY A 200 1.52 13.65 2.34
CA GLY A 200 1.78 14.47 3.53
C GLY A 200 2.95 13.99 4.39
N ILE A 201 3.63 12.92 3.99
CA ILE A 201 4.87 12.44 4.62
C ILE A 201 6.05 12.91 3.76
N THR A 202 6.97 13.64 4.38
CA THR A 202 8.22 14.06 3.77
C THR A 202 9.27 12.96 3.91
N TYR A 203 9.82 12.52 2.78
CA TYR A 203 10.95 11.61 2.70
C TYR A 203 12.21 12.40 2.36
N ASP A 204 13.17 12.38 3.26
CA ASP A 204 14.44 13.12 3.22
C ASP A 204 15.59 12.24 3.75
N GLU A 205 16.76 12.83 4.00
CA GLU A 205 17.94 12.09 4.47
C GLU A 205 17.77 11.46 5.86
N ASP A 206 16.87 12.00 6.68
CA ASP A 206 16.54 11.50 8.02
C ASP A 206 15.36 10.50 7.98
N ASN A 207 14.49 10.61 6.97
CA ASN A 207 13.35 9.72 6.74
C ASN A 207 13.38 9.07 5.35
N ARG A 208 14.24 8.05 5.19
CA ARG A 208 14.51 7.42 3.88
C ARG A 208 13.54 6.32 3.49
N VAL A 209 12.89 5.68 4.45
CA VAL A 209 12.06 4.49 4.23
C VAL A 209 10.76 4.60 5.00
N GLY A 210 9.64 4.27 4.35
CA GLY A 210 8.32 4.28 4.98
C GLY A 210 7.31 3.44 4.20
N PHE A 211 6.08 3.43 4.70
CA PHE A 211 4.98 2.73 4.07
C PHE A 211 3.80 3.69 3.88
N GLU A 212 3.23 3.67 2.68
CA GLU A 212 2.08 4.46 2.28
C GLU A 212 0.89 3.56 1.98
N LEU A 213 -0.24 3.81 2.64
CA LEU A 213 -1.50 3.11 2.38
C LEU A 213 -2.33 3.90 1.38
N LEU A 214 -2.48 3.36 0.18
CA LEU A 214 -3.31 3.93 -0.88
C LEU A 214 -4.72 3.35 -0.80
N LYS A 215 -5.66 4.16 -0.28
CA LYS A 215 -7.05 3.74 -0.09
C LYS A 215 -7.75 3.45 -1.42
N ASN A 216 -8.42 2.30 -1.52
CA ASN A 216 -9.17 1.85 -2.70
C ASN A 216 -8.36 1.81 -4.02
N ALA A 217 -7.03 1.73 -3.96
CA ALA A 217 -6.16 1.72 -5.14
C ALA A 217 -5.93 0.31 -5.72
N GLY A 218 -6.34 -0.74 -4.99
CA GLY A 218 -6.20 -2.14 -5.35
C GLY A 218 -7.43 -2.71 -6.08
N ALA A 219 -7.37 -4.00 -6.38
CA ALA A 219 -8.48 -4.71 -7.02
C ALA A 219 -9.74 -4.67 -6.13
N ASN A 220 -10.92 -4.58 -6.77
CA ASN A 220 -12.22 -4.54 -6.10
C ASN A 220 -12.37 -3.42 -5.05
N GLY A 221 -11.58 -2.34 -5.14
CA GLY A 221 -11.61 -1.24 -4.19
C GLY A 221 -10.87 -1.53 -2.89
N CYS A 222 -10.04 -2.58 -2.83
CA CYS A 222 -9.16 -2.79 -1.69
C CYS A 222 -8.05 -1.75 -1.61
N ASP A 223 -7.47 -1.59 -0.43
CA ASP A 223 -6.31 -0.73 -0.22
C ASP A 223 -5.05 -1.37 -0.80
N SER A 224 -4.07 -0.55 -1.17
CA SER A 224 -2.73 -0.99 -1.60
C SER A 224 -1.67 -0.45 -0.65
N LEU A 225 -0.61 -1.21 -0.41
CA LEU A 225 0.53 -0.78 0.42
C LEU A 225 1.75 -0.55 -0.45
N VAL A 226 2.32 0.65 -0.39
CA VAL A 226 3.55 1.01 -1.09
C VAL A 226 4.66 1.21 -0.08
N GLN A 227 5.74 0.44 -0.19
CA GLN A 227 6.96 0.76 0.52
C GLN A 227 7.72 1.84 -0.25
N VAL A 228 7.95 2.98 0.39
CA VAL A 228 8.80 4.04 -0.13
C VAL A 228 10.22 3.78 0.35
N SER A 229 11.19 3.82 -0.57
CA SER A 229 12.61 3.65 -0.27
C SER A 229 13.44 4.61 -1.10
N ILE A 230 13.86 5.71 -0.49
CA ILE A 230 14.63 6.78 -1.13
C ILE A 230 16.11 6.61 -0.83
N SER A 231 16.94 6.72 -1.87
CA SER A 231 18.38 6.86 -1.76
C SER A 231 18.82 8.28 -2.09
N PHE A 232 20.03 8.65 -1.64
CA PHE A 232 20.62 9.97 -1.87
C PHE A 232 21.95 9.79 -2.57
N ARG A 233 22.24 10.65 -3.54
CA ARG A 233 23.54 10.65 -4.22
C ARG A 233 24.59 11.22 -3.28
N GLU A 234 25.73 10.57 -3.18
CA GLU A 234 26.89 11.10 -2.44
C GLU A 234 27.67 12.06 -3.35
N LEU A 235 27.26 13.33 -3.36
CA LEU A 235 27.92 14.39 -4.13
C LEU A 235 28.53 15.42 -3.19
N TYR A 236 29.68 15.99 -3.59
CA TYR A 236 30.28 17.11 -2.89
C TYR A 236 30.90 18.10 -3.87
N VAL A 237 30.94 19.37 -3.45
CA VAL A 237 31.78 20.42 -4.02
C VAL A 237 32.51 21.07 -2.85
N TYR A 238 33.79 21.34 -3.03
CA TYR A 238 34.64 21.91 -1.99
C TYR A 238 35.65 22.88 -2.58
N ILE A 239 35.67 24.12 -2.10
CA ILE A 239 36.57 25.19 -2.54
C ILE A 239 37.61 25.60 -1.48
N GLY A 240 37.63 24.90 -0.34
CA GLY A 240 38.65 25.07 0.70
C GLY A 240 38.13 25.76 1.96
N GLU A 241 38.81 25.51 3.08
CA GLU A 241 38.58 26.22 4.34
C GLU A 241 38.88 27.72 4.26
N ASP A 242 38.23 28.48 5.15
CA ASP A 242 38.54 29.88 5.44
C ASP A 242 40.04 30.16 5.59
N ARG A 243 40.50 31.26 5.01
CA ARG A 243 41.91 31.67 5.03
C ARG A 243 42.11 33.06 5.60
N ASP A 244 43.22 33.23 6.32
CA ASP A 244 43.72 34.52 6.78
C ASP A 244 44.99 34.85 5.99
N ILE A 245 45.01 36.01 5.35
CA ILE A 245 46.15 36.50 4.56
C ILE A 245 46.53 37.92 4.98
N ILE A 246 47.74 38.36 4.62
CA ILE A 246 48.18 39.74 4.78
C ILE A 246 47.97 40.46 3.46
N LYS A 247 47.67 41.77 3.49
CA LYS A 247 47.59 42.58 2.26
C LYS A 247 48.83 42.36 1.39
N GLY A 248 48.64 42.14 0.09
CA GLY A 248 49.72 41.85 -0.86
C GLY A 248 49.97 40.35 -1.10
N ASP A 249 49.38 39.48 -0.28
CA ASP A 249 49.40 38.05 -0.54
C ASP A 249 48.43 37.68 -1.67
N THR A 250 48.87 36.77 -2.54
CA THR A 250 48.03 36.14 -3.56
C THR A 250 47.53 34.79 -3.05
N ILE A 251 46.24 34.52 -3.21
CA ILE A 251 45.59 33.25 -2.89
C ILE A 251 44.92 32.68 -4.12
N CYS A 252 45.11 31.38 -4.36
CA CYS A 252 44.43 30.64 -5.42
C CYS A 252 43.38 29.71 -4.78
N ILE A 253 42.14 29.83 -5.25
CA ILE A 253 41.02 28.96 -4.84
C ILE A 253 40.90 27.87 -5.90
N ARG A 254 40.74 26.62 -5.49
CA ARG A 254 40.56 25.49 -6.40
C ARG A 254 39.30 24.73 -6.02
N GLU A 255 38.47 24.47 -7.01
CA GLU A 255 37.29 23.63 -6.87
C GLU A 255 37.67 22.14 -6.89
N TYR A 256 37.08 21.38 -5.97
CA TYR A 256 37.18 19.93 -5.89
C TYR A 256 35.78 19.32 -5.74
N SER A 257 35.37 18.50 -6.71
CA SER A 257 34.11 17.76 -6.66
C SER A 257 34.23 16.35 -7.23
N ASN A 258 33.23 15.51 -6.95
CA ASN A 258 33.09 14.17 -7.52
C ASN A 258 32.00 14.09 -8.61
N LEU A 259 31.63 15.23 -9.19
CA LEU A 259 30.56 15.36 -10.18
C LEU A 259 31.10 15.89 -11.52
N THR A 260 30.29 15.76 -12.57
CA THR A 260 30.58 16.39 -13.88
C THR A 260 29.66 17.60 -14.04
N PRO A 261 30.17 18.84 -13.88
CA PRO A 261 29.32 20.02 -13.87
C PRO A 261 28.84 20.36 -15.28
N VAL A 262 27.54 20.62 -15.42
CA VAL A 262 26.96 21.21 -16.63
C VAL A 262 26.89 22.74 -16.54
N SER A 263 26.82 23.27 -15.32
CA SER A 263 26.95 24.70 -15.05
C SER A 263 27.75 24.94 -13.77
N MET A 264 28.50 26.04 -13.75
CA MET A 264 29.30 26.48 -12.61
C MET A 264 29.29 27.99 -12.57
N SER A 265 29.07 28.57 -11.40
CA SER A 265 29.07 30.02 -11.21
C SER A 265 29.61 30.40 -9.84
N TRP A 266 30.24 31.57 -9.78
CA TRP A 266 30.78 32.16 -8.57
C TRP A 266 30.04 33.44 -8.20
N SER A 267 29.79 33.65 -6.92
CA SER A 267 29.22 34.88 -6.37
C SER A 267 30.05 35.39 -5.19
N PRO A 268 30.62 36.62 -5.26
CA PRO A 268 30.78 37.45 -6.45
C PRO A 268 31.70 36.76 -7.48
N THR A 269 31.68 37.20 -8.74
CA THR A 269 32.59 36.65 -9.76
C THR A 269 34.04 37.07 -9.48
N PRO A 270 34.98 36.14 -9.25
CA PRO A 270 36.38 36.47 -9.04
C PRO A 270 37.03 37.00 -10.33
N PRO A 271 38.16 37.72 -10.24
CA PRO A 271 38.95 38.09 -11.40
C PRO A 271 39.68 36.86 -11.96
N CYS A 272 39.10 36.23 -12.97
CA CYS A 272 39.65 35.04 -13.63
C CYS A 272 40.17 35.38 -15.03
N ALA A 273 41.22 34.68 -15.47
CA ALA A 273 41.81 34.89 -16.79
C ALA A 273 41.00 34.20 -17.92
N ASP A 274 40.28 33.13 -17.59
CA ASP A 274 39.50 32.31 -18.50
C ASP A 274 38.00 32.31 -18.16
N SER A 275 37.18 31.86 -19.12
CA SER A 275 35.73 31.78 -18.95
C SER A 275 35.28 30.67 -17.99
N SER A 276 36.14 29.67 -17.75
CA SER A 276 35.88 28.54 -16.87
C SER A 276 36.07 28.86 -15.39
N CYS A 277 37.01 29.76 -15.05
CA CYS A 277 37.29 30.19 -13.68
C CYS A 277 37.38 29.03 -12.65
N LEU A 278 38.09 27.97 -13.01
CA LEU A 278 38.23 26.79 -12.14
C LEU A 278 39.25 27.02 -11.01
N ASP A 279 40.30 27.80 -11.30
CA ASP A 279 41.40 28.09 -10.39
C ASP A 279 41.67 29.61 -10.28
N PRO A 280 40.73 30.43 -9.76
CA PRO A 280 40.98 31.86 -9.62
C PRO A 280 42.09 32.16 -8.61
N CYS A 281 43.11 32.89 -9.04
CA CYS A 281 44.15 33.46 -8.18
C CYS A 281 43.92 34.96 -8.01
N ILE A 282 43.77 35.40 -6.76
CA ILE A 282 43.36 36.77 -6.42
C ILE A 282 44.28 37.38 -5.36
N MET A 283 44.38 38.71 -5.35
CA MET A 283 45.09 39.49 -4.33
C MET A 283 44.11 40.50 -3.71
N PRO A 284 43.26 40.08 -2.75
CA PRO A 284 42.19 40.92 -2.22
C PRO A 284 42.76 41.98 -1.27
N LEU A 285 42.30 43.23 -1.43
CA LEU A 285 42.68 44.34 -0.55
C LEU A 285 41.84 44.39 0.74
N ASN A 286 40.65 43.79 0.71
CA ASN A 286 39.73 43.72 1.85
C ASN A 286 39.23 42.28 1.96
N SER A 287 38.78 41.89 3.17
CA SER A 287 38.17 40.59 3.39
C SER A 287 36.99 40.36 2.44
N VAL A 288 36.92 39.17 1.86
CA VAL A 288 35.93 38.79 0.85
C VAL A 288 35.49 37.35 1.06
N SER A 289 34.22 37.06 0.75
CA SER A 289 33.69 35.69 0.71
C SER A 289 33.27 35.36 -0.72
N PHE A 290 33.55 34.13 -1.15
CA PHE A 290 33.10 33.59 -2.43
C PHE A 290 32.21 32.38 -2.17
N THR A 291 31.10 32.30 -2.89
CA THR A 291 30.26 31.10 -2.97
C THR A 291 30.33 30.56 -4.38
N ILE A 292 30.58 29.25 -4.50
CA ILE A 292 30.44 28.53 -5.76
C ILE A 292 29.09 27.84 -5.80
N THR A 293 28.43 27.86 -6.95
CA THR A 293 27.22 27.06 -7.23
C THR A 293 27.50 26.19 -8.45
N VAL A 294 27.32 24.88 -8.30
CA VAL A 294 27.62 23.88 -9.32
C VAL A 294 26.40 23.01 -9.56
N GLU A 295 26.02 22.85 -10.82
CA GLU A 295 24.92 21.96 -11.24
C GLU A 295 25.49 20.79 -12.03
N ASP A 296 25.04 19.59 -11.73
CA ASP A 296 25.45 18.37 -12.43
C ASP A 296 24.46 17.96 -13.54
N ILE A 297 24.83 16.94 -14.32
CA ILE A 297 24.02 16.50 -15.47
C ILE A 297 22.62 15.97 -15.12
N THR A 298 22.35 15.60 -13.86
CA THR A 298 21.02 15.19 -13.43
C THR A 298 20.22 16.33 -12.81
N GLY A 299 20.77 17.55 -12.80
CA GLY A 299 20.15 18.74 -12.21
C GLY A 299 20.38 18.88 -10.70
N CYS A 300 21.29 18.11 -10.09
CA CYS A 300 21.65 18.33 -8.69
C CYS A 300 22.50 19.59 -8.56
N VAL A 301 22.06 20.52 -7.70
CA VAL A 301 22.75 21.78 -7.43
C VAL A 301 23.42 21.70 -6.06
N LEU A 302 24.74 21.94 -6.04
CA LEU A 302 25.54 22.01 -4.82
C LEU A 302 26.18 23.38 -4.69
N THR A 303 26.45 23.79 -3.45
CA THR A 303 27.11 25.04 -3.12
C THR A 303 28.17 24.84 -2.05
N ASP A 304 29.25 25.61 -2.14
CA ASP A 304 30.25 25.75 -1.08
C ASP A 304 30.73 27.20 -1.00
N ASP A 305 31.25 27.61 0.16
CA ASP A 305 31.75 28.97 0.38
C ASP A 305 33.10 29.00 1.08
N ILE A 306 33.88 30.04 0.76
CA ILE A 306 35.18 30.31 1.39
C ILE A 306 35.24 31.78 1.80
N ARG A 307 35.66 32.05 3.04
CA ARG A 307 35.96 33.40 3.52
C ARG A 307 37.47 33.63 3.57
N ILE A 308 37.90 34.69 2.90
CA ILE A 308 39.27 35.19 2.91
C ILE A 308 39.31 36.45 3.76
N ARG A 309 40.01 36.39 4.89
CA ARG A 309 40.20 37.49 5.82
C ARG A 309 41.55 38.18 5.54
N VAL A 310 41.50 39.48 5.27
CA VAL A 310 42.68 40.27 4.92
C VAL A 310 43.11 41.12 6.11
N SER A 311 44.35 40.95 6.56
CA SER A 311 44.94 41.68 7.69
C SER A 311 45.83 42.84 7.23
N ASN A 312 45.84 43.93 8.01
CA ASN A 312 46.73 45.09 7.83
C ASN A 312 48.07 44.94 8.57
N LYS A 313 48.38 43.74 9.09
CA LYS A 313 49.59 43.44 9.85
C LYS A 313 50.80 43.17 8.95
N ASN A 314 50.99 44.04 7.96
CA ASN A 314 52.16 44.03 7.09
C ASN A 314 53.43 44.14 7.93
N ARG A 315 54.45 43.36 7.56
CA ARG A 315 55.73 43.25 8.25
C ARG A 315 56.73 44.21 7.64
N VAL A 316 57.49 44.86 8.51
CA VAL A 316 58.65 45.68 8.16
C VAL A 316 59.86 45.09 8.87
N TYR A 317 60.96 44.98 8.16
CA TYR A 317 62.21 44.42 8.64
C TYR A 317 63.22 45.55 8.76
N ALA A 318 63.52 45.95 10.00
CA ALA A 318 64.57 46.90 10.31
C ALA A 318 65.79 46.15 10.88
N PRO A 319 67.01 46.37 10.34
CA PRO A 319 68.23 45.87 10.96
C PRO A 319 68.39 46.41 12.38
N THR A 320 68.81 45.58 13.33
CA THR A 320 69.12 46.04 14.69
C THR A 320 70.56 46.55 14.82
N VAL A 321 71.42 46.20 13.87
CA VAL A 321 72.83 46.60 13.77
C VAL A 321 73.21 46.71 12.29
N PHE A 322 74.01 47.71 11.92
CA PHE A 322 74.68 47.74 10.61
C PHE A 322 76.12 48.24 10.76
N ASN A 323 76.99 47.86 9.81
CA ASN A 323 78.40 48.25 9.81
C ASN A 323 78.73 48.98 8.50
N PRO A 324 78.97 50.30 8.51
CA PRO A 324 79.37 51.06 7.31
C PRO A 324 80.59 50.51 6.55
N ASP A 325 81.47 49.76 7.22
CA ASP A 325 82.69 49.19 6.64
C ASP A 325 82.47 47.77 6.07
N ALA A 326 81.26 47.21 6.18
CA ALA A 326 80.92 45.90 5.63
C ALA A 326 80.71 45.91 4.10
N ASP A 327 80.55 44.74 3.51
CA ASP A 327 80.13 44.60 2.12
C ASP A 327 78.67 45.01 1.92
N PHE A 328 78.35 45.52 0.72
CA PHE A 328 76.97 45.79 0.32
C PHE A 328 76.11 44.51 0.40
N PRO A 329 74.88 44.55 0.94
CA PRO A 329 74.12 45.73 1.37
C PRO A 329 74.25 46.08 2.87
N ASN A 330 75.07 45.35 3.63
CA ASN A 330 75.16 45.48 5.09
C ASN A 330 75.90 46.75 5.57
N ASN A 331 76.44 47.52 4.63
CA ASN A 331 76.99 48.87 4.85
C ASN A 331 75.97 50.00 4.73
N ARG A 332 74.69 49.67 4.71
CA ARG A 332 73.58 50.62 4.69
C ARG A 332 72.52 50.21 5.72
N PHE A 333 71.95 51.18 6.41
CA PHE A 333 70.71 50.99 7.14
C PHE A 333 69.53 51.29 6.20
N PHE A 334 68.74 50.27 5.88
CA PHE A 334 67.53 50.36 5.05
C PHE A 334 66.44 49.48 5.64
N LEU A 335 65.19 49.74 5.27
CA LEU A 335 64.04 48.94 5.68
C LEU A 335 63.61 47.99 4.56
N GLY A 336 63.40 46.73 4.90
CA GLY A 336 62.68 45.78 4.06
C GLY A 336 61.21 45.69 4.45
N ALA A 337 60.34 45.23 3.55
CA ALA A 337 58.93 45.03 3.87
C ALA A 337 58.33 43.84 3.10
N ASP A 338 57.17 43.37 3.54
CA ASP A 338 56.40 42.42 2.73
C ASP A 338 55.74 43.08 1.51
N ASN A 339 55.24 42.25 0.59
CA ASN A 339 54.63 42.67 -0.67
C ASN A 339 53.41 43.59 -0.52
N GLY A 340 52.86 43.74 0.69
CA GLY A 340 51.74 44.63 0.93
C GLY A 340 52.15 46.07 1.22
N VAL A 341 53.44 46.37 1.34
CA VAL A 341 53.96 47.72 1.47
C VAL A 341 54.41 48.23 0.10
N ARG A 342 53.81 49.33 -0.36
CA ARG A 342 54.09 49.95 -1.65
C ARG A 342 55.33 50.84 -1.61
N THR A 343 55.42 51.70 -0.60
CA THR A 343 56.48 52.72 -0.51
C THR A 343 56.71 53.15 0.94
N ILE A 344 57.94 53.56 1.24
CA ILE A 344 58.27 54.30 2.44
C ILE A 344 58.12 55.79 2.08
N ARG A 345 57.02 56.40 2.52
CA ARG A 345 56.68 57.81 2.22
C ARG A 345 57.73 58.76 2.76
N ARG A 346 58.21 58.48 3.96
CA ARG A 346 59.33 59.19 4.57
C ARG A 346 60.01 58.27 5.57
N MET A 347 61.33 58.27 5.55
CA MET A 347 62.16 57.69 6.59
C MET A 347 63.17 58.73 7.05
N PHE A 348 63.30 58.87 8.35
CA PHE A 348 64.39 59.64 8.92
C PHE A 348 65.13 58.87 10.00
N ILE A 349 66.40 59.23 10.16
CA ILE A 349 67.28 58.73 11.21
C ILE A 349 67.76 59.93 12.02
N ALA A 350 67.69 59.79 13.34
CA ALA A 350 68.20 60.77 14.27
C ALA A 350 69.16 60.12 15.27
N ASP A 351 70.04 60.93 15.84
CA ASP A 351 70.84 60.53 17.00
C ASP A 351 69.97 60.44 18.27
N ARG A 352 70.59 60.06 19.41
CA ARG A 352 69.91 59.96 20.71
C ARG A 352 69.44 61.31 21.26
N TRP A 353 69.93 62.41 20.73
CA TRP A 353 69.59 63.77 21.16
C TRP A 353 68.50 64.40 20.28
N GLY A 354 68.09 63.73 19.21
CA GLY A 354 67.06 64.18 18.27
C GLY A 354 67.60 65.02 17.11
N GLU A 355 68.92 65.05 16.88
CA GLU A 355 69.49 65.64 15.67
C GLU A 355 69.17 64.76 14.46
N LEU A 356 68.53 65.36 13.45
CA LEU A 356 68.17 64.70 12.19
C LEU A 356 69.42 64.50 11.32
N LEU A 357 69.80 63.24 11.06
CA LEU A 357 71.02 62.88 10.34
C LEU A 357 70.74 62.41 8.91
N PHE A 358 69.58 61.82 8.67
CA PHE A 358 69.18 61.29 7.38
C PHE A 358 67.68 61.49 7.21
N ASP A 359 67.24 61.93 6.04
CA ASP A 359 65.83 62.15 5.73
C ASP A 359 65.61 61.89 4.24
N VAL A 360 64.79 60.88 3.93
CA VAL A 360 64.48 60.44 2.57
C VAL A 360 62.99 60.24 2.42
N THR A 361 62.48 60.46 1.21
CA THR A 361 61.04 60.40 0.89
C THR A 361 60.79 59.56 -0.35
N ASP A 362 59.62 58.94 -0.41
CA ASP A 362 59.10 58.17 -1.55
C ASP A 362 60.10 57.13 -2.10
N ILE A 363 60.71 56.35 -1.20
CA ILE A 363 61.64 55.27 -1.54
C ILE A 363 60.91 53.92 -1.53
N SER A 364 61.41 52.95 -2.30
CA SER A 364 60.91 51.58 -2.22
C SER A 364 61.57 50.85 -1.04
N PRO A 365 60.81 50.02 -0.30
CA PRO A 365 61.40 49.03 0.61
C PRO A 365 62.37 48.10 -0.13
N ASP A 366 63.26 47.45 0.63
CA ASP A 366 64.19 46.42 0.14
C ASP A 366 65.24 46.92 -0.88
N LEU A 367 65.42 48.24 -1.01
CA LEU A 367 66.45 48.87 -1.84
C LEU A 367 67.54 49.53 -0.97
N PRO A 368 68.69 48.86 -0.77
CA PRO A 368 69.77 49.35 0.08
C PRO A 368 70.42 50.65 -0.40
N ASP A 369 70.32 50.95 -1.69
CA ASP A 369 70.87 52.17 -2.29
C ASP A 369 70.24 53.46 -1.72
N PHE A 370 69.01 53.36 -1.21
CA PHE A 370 68.33 54.46 -0.51
C PHE A 370 68.56 54.45 1.01
N GLY A 371 69.38 53.53 1.50
CA GLY A 371 69.71 53.42 2.92
C GLY A 371 70.78 54.41 3.36
N TRP A 372 70.89 54.58 4.67
CA TRP A 372 71.89 55.45 5.28
C TRP A 372 73.22 54.75 5.43
N ASP A 373 74.30 55.41 5.02
CA ASP A 373 75.67 54.86 5.05
C ASP A 373 76.45 55.15 6.33
N GLY A 374 75.83 55.78 7.31
CA GLY A 374 76.50 56.17 8.56
C GLY A 374 77.32 57.46 8.43
N THR A 375 77.08 58.28 7.40
CA THR A 375 77.69 59.61 7.26
C THR A 375 76.66 60.74 7.39
N PHE A 376 77.10 61.89 7.91
CA PHE A 376 76.29 63.11 7.98
C PHE A 376 77.18 64.33 7.74
N ASN A 377 76.78 65.22 6.83
CA ASN A 377 77.56 66.41 6.41
C ASN A 377 79.03 66.11 6.04
N GLY A 378 79.26 64.97 5.37
CA GLY A 378 80.59 64.51 4.98
C GLY A 378 81.45 63.97 6.14
N GLN A 379 80.90 63.93 7.36
CA GLN A 379 81.54 63.34 8.53
C GLN A 379 81.02 61.93 8.78
N VAL A 380 81.91 61.10 9.27
CA VAL A 380 81.65 59.71 9.62
C VAL A 380 81.05 59.67 11.04
N MET A 381 79.85 59.09 11.20
CA MET A 381 79.15 59.10 12.49
C MET A 381 79.79 58.17 13.52
N HIS A 382 79.59 58.46 14.81
CA HIS A 382 80.16 57.67 15.91
C HIS A 382 79.49 56.29 16.05
N ILE A 383 80.19 55.35 16.69
CA ILE A 383 79.59 54.09 17.15
C ILE A 383 78.60 54.47 18.25
N ASP A 384 77.32 54.36 17.95
CA ASP A 384 76.25 54.68 18.88
C ASP A 384 74.93 53.99 18.47
N THR A 385 73.92 54.12 19.32
CA THR A 385 72.54 53.78 18.99
C THR A 385 71.87 54.97 18.31
N TYR A 386 71.23 54.71 17.18
CA TYR A 386 70.44 55.67 16.42
C TYR A 386 68.98 55.25 16.44
N VAL A 387 68.09 56.21 16.22
CA VAL A 387 66.65 55.95 16.11
C VAL A 387 66.20 56.20 14.68
N PHE A 388 65.26 55.38 14.21
CA PHE A 388 64.58 55.63 12.96
C PHE A 388 63.08 55.79 13.19
N TRP A 389 62.48 56.57 12.31
CA TRP A 389 61.04 56.67 12.15
C TRP A 389 60.74 56.56 10.66
N ALA A 390 59.75 55.76 10.31
CA ALA A 390 59.31 55.61 8.94
C ALA A 390 57.78 55.60 8.86
N GLU A 391 57.23 56.37 7.94
CA GLU A 391 55.85 56.23 7.49
C GLU A 391 55.82 55.41 6.21
N LEU A 392 55.12 54.28 6.26
CA LEU A 392 54.98 53.35 5.16
C LEU A 392 53.56 53.37 4.63
N GLU A 393 53.41 53.26 3.30
CA GLU A 393 52.12 53.12 2.64
C GLU A 393 51.92 51.69 2.16
N ARG A 394 50.76 51.11 2.47
CA ARG A 394 50.33 49.82 1.94
C ARG A 394 49.82 49.92 0.50
N ILE A 395 49.68 48.78 -0.16
CA ILE A 395 49.14 48.69 -1.52
C ILE A 395 47.68 49.18 -1.67
N ASP A 396 46.93 49.39 -0.58
CA ASP A 396 45.60 50.00 -0.61
C ASP A 396 45.60 51.52 -0.37
N GLY A 397 46.79 52.12 -0.19
CA GLY A 397 46.96 53.54 0.10
C GLY A 397 46.89 53.91 1.59
N THR A 398 46.60 52.96 2.49
CA THR A 398 46.63 53.23 3.94
C THR A 398 48.05 53.30 4.46
N THR A 399 48.32 54.21 5.39
CA THR A 399 49.66 54.35 5.98
C THR A 399 49.76 53.68 7.36
N PHE A 400 50.99 53.40 7.78
CA PHE A 400 51.34 53.02 9.15
C PHE A 400 52.76 53.46 9.47
N ILE A 401 53.05 53.57 10.75
CA ILE A 401 54.35 54.04 11.25
C ILE A 401 55.11 52.83 11.78
N GLU A 402 56.38 52.74 11.39
CA GLU A 402 57.37 51.86 12.01
C GLU A 402 58.45 52.72 12.67
N THR A 403 58.85 52.35 13.87
CA THR A 403 59.91 53.05 14.61
C THR A 403 60.79 52.05 15.33
N GLY A 404 62.04 52.40 15.53
CA GLY A 404 62.93 51.57 16.33
C GLY A 404 64.29 52.22 16.52
N SER A 405 65.18 51.45 17.12
CA SER A 405 66.57 51.82 17.33
C SER A 405 67.50 50.76 16.80
N PHE A 406 68.65 51.18 16.29
CA PHE A 406 69.68 50.28 15.77
C PHE A 406 71.07 50.79 16.18
N ALA A 407 72.04 49.88 16.25
CA ALA A 407 73.42 50.25 16.53
C ALA A 407 74.22 50.42 15.23
N LEU A 408 74.96 51.52 15.13
CA LEU A 408 76.06 51.63 14.18
C LEU A 408 77.31 51.07 14.84
N ILE A 409 77.95 50.08 14.20
CA ILE A 409 79.23 49.52 14.63
C ILE A 409 80.27 49.68 13.52
N ARG A 410 81.56 49.48 13.84
CA ARG A 410 82.65 49.39 12.86
C ARG A 410 83.58 48.24 13.17
#